data_AF-A0A7C4KWM8-F1
#
_entry.id   AF-A0A7C4KWM8-F1
#
_cell.length_a   1.000
_cell.length_b   1.000
_cell.length_c   1.000
_cell.angle_alpha   90.00
_cell.angle_beta   90.00
_cell.angle_gamma   90.00
#
_symmetry.space_group_name_H-M   'P 1'
#
loop_
_entity.id
_entity.type
_entity.pdbx_description
1 polymer ?
#
loop_
_entity_poly.entity_id
_entity_poly.type
_entity_poly.pdbx_seq_one_letter_code
_entity_poly.pdbx_strand_id
1 'polypeptide(L)'
;MRVLKDVKELVINNHYKISIVDFGVEVVVSADLPPLPWCYEVVDELSIDNVKLIYTKLNIPEVGEVEVTGCRVVNNFKVINVKYRVSNADEAINTYNKIVKHLTDLCRTLTR
;
A
#
# COMPACT_ATOMS: atom_id res chain seq x y z
N MET A 1 -6.53 5.97 -24.40
CA MET A 1 -5.24 5.25 -24.19
C MET A 1 -4.48 6.02 -23.11
N ARG A 2 -4.10 5.37 -22.00
CA ARG A 2 -3.27 6.03 -20.98
C ARG A 2 -1.86 6.15 -21.55
N VAL A 3 -1.31 7.36 -21.55
CA VAL A 3 0.04 7.61 -22.03
C VAL A 3 0.91 7.79 -20.80
N LEU A 4 1.93 6.94 -20.66
CA LEU A 4 2.91 7.10 -19.60
C LEU A 4 3.63 8.43 -19.80
N LYS A 5 3.54 9.31 -18.82
CA LYS A 5 4.17 10.63 -18.85
C LYS A 5 5.48 10.63 -18.09
N ASP A 6 5.49 10.04 -16.89
CA ASP A 6 6.69 9.99 -16.04
C ASP A 6 6.64 8.81 -15.06
N VAL A 7 7.82 8.37 -14.61
CA VAL A 7 8.00 7.41 -13.52
C VAL A 7 9.09 7.92 -12.60
N LYS A 8 8.75 8.05 -11.32
CA LYS A 8 9.70 8.42 -10.27
C LYS A 8 9.78 7.34 -9.21
N GLU A 9 10.99 7.07 -8.74
CA GLU A 9 11.23 6.19 -7.61
C GLU A 9 11.91 6.97 -6.49
N LEU A 10 11.45 6.75 -5.27
CA LEU A 10 11.96 7.39 -4.06
C LEU A 10 12.17 6.31 -3.00
N VAL A 11 13.21 6.48 -2.19
CA VAL A 11 13.45 5.62 -1.02
C VAL A 11 13.32 6.48 0.24
N ILE A 12 12.41 6.10 1.12
CA ILE A 12 12.20 6.76 2.42
C ILE A 12 12.84 5.93 3.53
N ASN A 13 13.48 6.62 4.48
CA ASN A 13 14.15 6.01 5.63
C ASN A 13 15.18 4.93 5.25
N ASN A 14 15.80 5.03 4.07
CA ASN A 14 16.74 4.05 3.49
C ASN A 14 16.19 2.63 3.29
N HIS A 15 14.87 2.42 3.42
CA HIS A 15 14.28 1.07 3.43
C HIS A 15 12.98 0.93 2.65
N TYR A 16 12.17 1.99 2.53
CA TYR A 16 10.84 1.91 1.91
C TYR A 16 10.86 2.52 0.51
N LYS A 17 10.66 1.69 -0.51
CA LYS A 17 10.56 2.17 -1.88
C LYS A 17 9.15 2.68 -2.17
N ILE A 18 9.08 3.82 -2.85
CA ILE A 18 7.86 4.41 -3.36
C ILE A 18 8.04 4.64 -4.85
N SER A 19 7.17 4.04 -5.65
CA SER A 19 7.12 4.16 -7.10
C SER A 19 5.90 4.99 -7.47
N ILE A 20 6.12 6.12 -8.14
CA ILE A 20 5.10 7.07 -8.57
C ILE A 20 5.04 7.02 -10.09
N VAL A 21 3.88 6.68 -10.64
CA VAL A 21 3.65 6.54 -12.07
C VAL A 21 2.61 7.57 -12.50
N ASP A 22 3.04 8.56 -13.29
CA ASP A 22 2.20 9.63 -13.84
C ASP A 22 1.76 9.27 -15.26
N PHE A 23 0.44 9.13 -15.47
CA PHE A 23 -0.17 8.88 -16.78
C PHE A 23 -0.75 10.16 -17.42
N GLY A 24 -0.45 11.34 -16.86
CA GLY A 24 -0.95 12.66 -17.28
C GLY A 24 -2.40 12.95 -16.90
N VAL A 25 -3.22 11.93 -16.71
CA VAL A 25 -4.63 12.02 -16.27
C VAL A 25 -4.86 11.40 -14.89
N GLU A 26 -3.92 10.59 -14.42
CA GLU A 26 -3.95 9.95 -13.11
C GLU A 26 -2.50 9.73 -12.65
N VAL A 27 -2.29 9.77 -11.34
CA VAL A 27 -1.03 9.38 -10.71
C VAL A 27 -1.30 8.17 -9.82
N VAL A 28 -0.63 7.07 -10.13
CA VAL A 28 -0.70 5.82 -9.37
C VAL A 28 0.57 5.68 -8.55
N VAL A 29 0.42 5.37 -7.27
CA VAL A 29 1.55 5.17 -6.38
C VAL A 29 1.52 3.74 -5.86
N SER A 30 2.67 3.08 -5.86
CA SER A 30 2.91 1.83 -5.16
C SER A 30 4.05 2.03 -4.16
N ALA A 31 3.80 1.72 -2.89
CA ALA A 31 4.73 2.00 -1.81
C ALA A 31 4.87 0.80 -0.88
N ASP A 32 6.10 0.50 -0.49
CA ASP A 32 6.41 -0.42 0.59
C ASP A 32 5.86 0.13 1.91
N LEU A 33 5.52 -0.77 2.84
CA LEU A 33 5.05 -0.38 4.16
C LEU A 33 6.03 -0.81 5.27
N PRO A 34 6.02 -0.11 6.41
CA PRO A 34 6.65 -0.63 7.62
C PRO A 34 6.05 -1.99 8.00
N PRO A 35 6.81 -2.82 8.73
CA PRO A 35 6.35 -4.14 9.14
C PRO A 35 5.10 -4.02 10.03
N LEU A 36 3.95 -4.36 9.47
CA LEU A 36 2.66 -4.37 10.15
C LEU A 36 2.07 -5.79 10.14
N PRO A 37 1.39 -6.23 11.22
CA PRO A 37 0.60 -7.45 11.17
C PRO A 37 -0.58 -7.25 10.21
N TRP A 38 -1.01 -8.32 9.55
CA TRP A 38 -2.25 -8.27 8.80
C TRP A 38 -3.43 -8.32 9.77
N CYS A 39 -4.23 -7.25 9.79
CA CYS A 39 -5.37 -7.11 10.68
C CYS A 39 -6.67 -6.85 9.91
N TYR A 40 -6.70 -7.18 8.61
CA TYR A 40 -7.77 -6.84 7.68
C TYR A 40 -8.50 -8.09 7.18
N GLU A 41 -9.72 -7.90 6.68
CA GLU A 41 -10.40 -8.93 5.91
C GLU A 41 -9.69 -9.15 4.57
N VAL A 42 -9.50 -10.42 4.21
CA VAL A 42 -8.89 -10.81 2.93
C VAL A 42 -9.98 -10.84 1.86
N VAL A 43 -9.82 -10.00 0.84
CA VAL A 43 -10.74 -9.90 -0.31
C VAL A 43 -10.34 -10.88 -1.41
N ASP A 44 -9.04 -11.08 -1.60
CA ASP A 44 -8.51 -12.00 -2.61
C ASP A 44 -7.20 -12.64 -2.14
N GLU A 45 -6.90 -13.83 -2.64
CA GLU A 45 -5.72 -14.62 -2.28
C GLU A 45 -5.12 -15.29 -3.52
N LEU A 46 -3.82 -15.08 -3.74
CA LEU A 46 -3.02 -15.83 -4.70
C LEU A 46 -2.04 -16.73 -3.93
N SER A 47 -2.15 -18.04 -4.13
CA SER A 47 -1.34 -19.04 -3.43
C SER A 47 -0.43 -19.81 -4.39
N ILE A 48 0.85 -19.92 -4.05
CA ILE A 48 1.83 -20.81 -4.69
C ILE A 48 2.51 -21.61 -3.58
N ASP A 49 2.29 -22.92 -3.55
CA ASP A 49 2.72 -23.82 -2.47
C ASP A 49 2.32 -23.30 -1.07
N ASN A 50 3.29 -23.03 -0.21
CA ASN A 50 3.10 -22.52 1.16
C ASN A 50 3.11 -20.99 1.24
N VAL A 51 3.33 -20.29 0.12
CA VAL A 51 3.36 -18.83 0.07
C VAL A 51 2.00 -18.34 -0.40
N LYS A 52 1.42 -17.43 0.40
CA LYS A 52 0.14 -16.80 0.07
C LYS A 52 0.32 -15.29 -0.05
N LEU A 53 0.00 -14.73 -1.19
CA LEU A 53 -0.22 -13.31 -1.38
C LEU A 53 -1.69 -13.03 -1.12
N ILE A 54 -1.97 -12.05 -0.26
CA ILE A 54 -3.32 -11.67 0.11
C ILE A 54 -3.55 -10.21 -0.19
N TYR A 55 -4.79 -9.88 -0.51
CA TYR A 55 -5.18 -8.56 -0.96
C TYR A 55 -6.42 -8.10 -0.21
N THR A 56 -6.48 -6.80 0.05
CA THR A 56 -7.69 -6.14 0.53
C THR A 56 -7.81 -4.74 -0.06
N LYS A 57 -9.00 -4.17 0.04
CA LYS A 57 -9.29 -2.79 -0.35
C LYS A 57 -9.88 -2.07 0.85
N LEU A 58 -9.27 -0.95 1.20
CA LEU A 58 -9.70 -0.10 2.31
C LEU A 58 -10.10 1.27 1.76
N ASN A 59 -11.14 1.86 2.33
CA ASN A 59 -11.45 3.26 2.10
C ASN A 59 -10.95 4.08 3.29
N ILE A 60 -9.83 4.78 3.11
CA ILE A 60 -9.17 5.55 4.18
C ILE A 60 -9.70 6.99 4.18
N PRO A 61 -10.15 7.54 5.32
CA PRO A 61 -10.62 8.92 5.40
C PRO A 61 -9.60 9.92 4.83
N GLU A 62 -10.07 10.89 4.06
CA GLU A 62 -9.24 11.93 3.38
C GLU A 62 -8.24 11.42 2.34
N VAL A 63 -8.21 10.12 2.07
CA VAL A 63 -7.33 9.48 1.07
C VAL A 63 -8.16 8.84 -0.03
N GLY A 64 -9.21 8.09 0.34
CA GLY A 64 -10.02 7.30 -0.58
C GLY A 64 -9.60 5.84 -0.62
N GLU A 65 -9.83 5.20 -1.78
CA GLU A 65 -9.56 3.77 -1.99
C GLU A 65 -8.04 3.48 -2.01
N VAL A 66 -7.64 2.52 -1.18
CA VAL A 66 -6.27 2.01 -1.06
C VAL A 66 -6.30 0.50 -1.13
N GLU A 67 -5.50 -0.06 -2.03
CA GLU A 67 -5.28 -1.50 -2.13
C GLU A 67 -4.09 -1.87 -1.23
N VAL A 68 -4.29 -2.83 -0.33
CA VAL A 68 -3.24 -3.31 0.57
C VAL A 68 -2.90 -4.74 0.18
N THR A 69 -1.61 -5.00 -0.03
CA THR A 69 -1.09 -6.33 -0.32
C THR A 69 -0.30 -6.84 0.87
N GLY A 70 -0.52 -8.10 1.22
CA GLY A 70 0.18 -8.82 2.28
C GLY A 70 0.73 -10.15 1.79
N CYS A 71 1.57 -10.76 2.62
CA CYS A 71 2.09 -12.10 2.39
C CYS A 71 2.00 -12.92 3.67
N ARG A 72 1.68 -14.21 3.54
CA ARG A 72 1.79 -15.21 4.60
C ARG A 72 3.15 -15.87 4.55
N VAL A 73 3.94 -15.70 5.61
CA VAL A 73 5.23 -16.38 5.80
C VAL A 73 5.17 -17.15 7.11
N VAL A 74 5.29 -18.48 7.07
CA VAL A 74 5.31 -19.37 8.25
C VAL A 74 4.16 -19.05 9.23
N ASN A 75 2.93 -19.03 8.71
CA ASN A 75 1.68 -18.72 9.44
C ASN A 75 1.52 -17.29 9.96
N ASN A 76 2.48 -16.39 9.73
CA ASN A 76 2.33 -14.97 10.05
C ASN A 76 2.03 -14.17 8.79
N PHE A 77 0.91 -13.45 8.80
CA PHE A 77 0.57 -12.52 7.73
C PHE A 77 1.19 -11.15 8.01
N LYS A 78 1.92 -10.64 7.02
CA LYS A 78 2.57 -9.33 7.06
C LYS A 78 2.09 -8.48 5.90
N VAL A 79 1.89 -7.19 6.16
CA VAL A 79 1.64 -6.23 5.10
C VAL A 79 2.95 -5.97 4.36
N ILE A 80 2.89 -5.92 3.03
CA ILE A 80 4.09 -5.71 2.19
C ILE A 80 4.02 -4.42 1.37
N ASN A 81 2.83 -4.05 0.87
CA ASN A 81 2.72 -2.95 -0.09
C ASN A 81 1.34 -2.30 -0.04
N VAL A 82 1.27 -1.03 -0.41
CA VAL A 82 0.03 -0.32 -0.72
C VAL A 82 0.06 0.24 -2.12
N LYS A 83 -1.12 0.27 -2.75
CA LYS A 83 -1.38 1.02 -3.98
C LYS A 83 -2.51 1.99 -3.77
N TYR A 84 -2.32 3.22 -4.23
CA TYR A 84 -3.31 4.29 -4.10
C TYR A 84 -3.15 5.28 -5.26
N ARG A 85 -4.12 6.18 -5.37
CA ARG A 85 -4.16 7.22 -6.40
C ARG A 85 -4.04 8.60 -5.76
N VAL A 86 -3.38 9.51 -6.45
CA VAL A 86 -3.28 10.92 -6.08
C VAL A 86 -3.53 11.79 -7.30
N SER A 87 -3.85 13.07 -7.07
CA SER A 87 -4.16 14.00 -8.16
C SER A 87 -2.89 14.48 -8.87
N ASN A 88 -1.77 14.53 -8.15
CA ASN A 88 -0.45 14.93 -8.65
C ASN A 88 0.66 14.22 -7.87
N ALA A 89 1.87 14.20 -8.43
CA ALA A 89 3.00 13.49 -7.84
C ALA A 89 3.48 14.08 -6.50
N ASP A 90 3.26 15.38 -6.26
CA ASP A 90 3.73 16.06 -5.05
C ASP A 90 2.94 15.62 -3.81
N GLU A 91 1.69 15.20 -3.99
CA GLU A 91 0.85 14.64 -2.92
C GLU A 91 1.25 13.23 -2.49
N ALA A 92 2.02 12.50 -3.31
CA ALA A 92 2.29 11.07 -3.10
C ALA A 92 2.83 10.77 -1.69
N ILE A 93 3.82 11.55 -1.23
CA ILE A 93 4.48 11.30 0.05
C ILE A 93 3.59 11.66 1.24
N ASN A 94 2.86 12.78 1.15
CA ASN A 94 1.95 13.16 2.23
C ASN A 94 0.82 12.13 2.38
N THR A 95 0.25 11.67 1.26
CA THR A 95 -0.78 10.63 1.25
C THR A 95 -0.24 9.29 1.77
N TYR A 96 0.98 8.90 1.40
CA TYR A 96 1.66 7.73 1.97
C TYR A 96 1.71 7.78 3.49
N ASN A 97 2.16 8.91 4.06
CA ASN A 97 2.27 9.08 5.51
C ASN A 97 0.90 8.98 6.21
N LYS A 98 -0.16 9.52 5.61
CA LYS A 98 -1.54 9.37 6.13
C LYS A 98 -1.98 7.90 6.14
N ILE A 99 -1.70 7.15 5.08
CA ILE A 99 -2.02 5.73 4.97
C ILE A 99 -1.27 4.94 6.05
N VAL A 100 0.06 5.10 6.15
CA VAL A 100 0.88 4.40 7.16
C VAL A 100 0.34 4.64 8.56
N LYS A 101 0.02 5.89 8.90
CA LYS A 101 -0.56 6.23 10.21
C LYS A 101 -1.88 5.50 10.44
N HIS A 102 -2.80 5.59 9.49
CA HIS A 102 -4.12 4.96 9.59
C HIS A 102 -4.02 3.44 9.78
N LEU A 103 -3.19 2.77 8.96
CA LEU A 103 -2.99 1.32 9.05
C LEU A 103 -2.36 0.91 10.39
N THR A 104 -1.40 1.70 10.88
CA THR A 104 -0.75 1.46 12.17
C THR A 104 -1.75 1.58 13.33
N ASP A 105 -2.59 2.61 13.30
CA ASP A 105 -3.61 2.83 14.33
C ASP A 105 -4.66 1.71 14.32
N LEU A 106 -5.12 1.29 13.15
CA LEU A 106 -6.09 0.20 13.01
C LEU A 106 -5.55 -1.11 13.61
N CYS A 107 -4.33 -1.49 13.24
CA CYS A 107 -3.77 -2.75 13.70
C CYS A 107 -3.36 -2.74 15.19
N ARG A 108 -3.07 -1.57 15.78
CA ARG A 108 -2.87 -1.45 17.24
C ARG A 108 -4.15 -1.69 18.02
N THR A 109 -5.27 -1.18 17.52
CA THR A 109 -6.56 -1.24 18.21
C THR A 109 -7.08 -2.68 18.34
N LEU A 110 -6.73 -3.55 17.40
CA LEU A 110 -7.15 -4.96 17.36
C LEU A 110 -6.27 -5.90 18.19
N THR A 111 -5.15 -5.39 18.74
CA THR A 111 -4.22 -6.16 19.59
C THR A 111 -4.38 -5.90 21.09
N ARG A 112 -5.43 -5.17 21.50
CA ARG A 112 -5.84 -4.97 22.90
C ARG A 112 -7.09 -5.77 23.19
#